data_AF-A0A7X9WZL3-F1
#
_entry.id   AF-A0A7X9WZL3-F1
#
_cell.length_a   1.000
_cell.length_b   1.000
_cell.length_c   1.000
_cell.angle_alpha   90.00
_cell.angle_beta   90.00
_cell.angle_gamma   90.00
#
_symmetry.space_group_name_H-M   'P 1'
#
loop_
_entity.id
_entity.type
_entity.pdbx_description
1 polymer ?
#
loop_
_entity_poly.entity_id
_entity_poly.type
_entity_poly.pdbx_seq_one_letter_code
_entity_poly.pdbx_strand_id
1 'polypeptide(L)'
;MTAGEVAAHLLSCCGSLGQFESYMFGSTLRGIGEDIDILIVGLGGDALSQLKREMQAAGECLPLHILYMQPSEARHTDFVTREKCVPLAQLAIAPRS
;
A
#
# COMPACT_ATOMS: atom_id res chain seq x y z
N MET A 1 13.21 -3.16 -7.77
CA MET A 1 12.37 -1.96 -7.91
C MET A 1 12.48 -1.13 -6.65
N THR A 2 12.53 0.18 -6.77
CA THR A 2 12.48 1.10 -5.63
C THR A 2 11.06 1.20 -5.07
N ALA A 3 10.90 1.71 -3.83
CA ALA A 3 9.60 1.97 -3.24
C ALA A 3 8.70 2.86 -4.12
N GLY A 4 9.29 3.86 -4.79
CA GLY A 4 8.57 4.74 -5.71
C GLY A 4 8.10 4.03 -6.98
N GLU A 5 8.92 3.14 -7.55
CA GLU A 5 8.53 2.33 -8.72
C GLU A 5 7.39 1.37 -8.39
N VAL A 6 7.46 0.72 -7.23
CA VAL A 6 6.39 -0.15 -6.74
C VAL A 6 5.11 0.66 -6.52
N ALA A 7 5.19 1.81 -5.86
CA ALA A 7 4.03 2.67 -5.62
C ALA A 7 3.39 3.14 -6.94
N ALA A 8 4.20 3.57 -7.92
CA ALA A 8 3.72 3.97 -9.23
C ALA A 8 3.05 2.81 -9.98
N HIS A 9 3.63 1.61 -9.92
CA HIS A 9 3.05 0.41 -10.52
C HIS A 9 1.68 0.09 -9.91
N LEU A 10 1.58 0.02 -8.58
CA LEU A 10 0.32 -0.27 -7.87
C LEU A 10 -0.76 0.76 -8.19
N LEU A 11 -0.43 2.05 -8.16
CA LEU A 11 -1.38 3.12 -8.49
C LEU A 11 -1.85 3.08 -9.96
N SER A 12 -1.04 2.54 -10.87
CA SER A 12 -1.40 2.39 -12.28
C SER A 12 -2.26 1.16 -12.56
N CYS A 13 -2.05 0.06 -11.84
CA CYS A 13 -2.74 -1.21 -12.05
C CYS A 13 -4.02 -1.36 -11.21
N CYS A 14 -4.07 -0.72 -10.05
CA CYS A 14 -5.16 -0.87 -9.08
C CYS A 14 -5.97 0.42 -8.99
N GLY A 15 -6.85 0.65 -9.96
CA GLY A 15 -7.69 1.85 -10.01
C GLY A 15 -8.59 2.03 -8.79
N SER A 16 -8.94 0.93 -8.11
CA SER A 16 -9.75 0.97 -6.89
C SER A 16 -9.02 1.61 -5.71
N LEU A 17 -7.68 1.74 -5.74
CA LEU A 17 -6.90 2.40 -4.67
C LEU A 17 -7.34 3.84 -4.41
N GLY A 18 -7.91 4.54 -5.40
CA GLY A 18 -8.42 5.90 -5.23
C GLY A 18 -9.57 6.04 -4.21
N GLN A 19 -10.18 4.93 -3.80
CA GLN A 19 -11.25 4.89 -2.79
C GLN A 19 -10.73 4.60 -1.37
N PHE A 20 -9.42 4.38 -1.21
CA PHE A 20 -8.80 3.95 0.05
C PHE A 20 -7.59 4.82 0.37
N GLU A 21 -7.28 4.93 1.65
CA GLU A 21 -5.95 5.42 2.03
C GLU A 21 -4.96 4.26 1.87
N SER A 22 -3.86 4.50 1.18
CA SER A 22 -2.87 3.46 0.87
C SER A 22 -1.46 3.93 1.19
N TYR A 23 -0.73 3.05 1.88
CA TYR A 23 0.60 3.34 2.40
C TYR A 23 1.55 2.18 2.15
N MET A 24 2.84 2.48 2.11
CA MET A 24 3.91 1.50 2.27
C MET A 24 4.56 1.70 3.63
N PHE A 25 4.98 0.60 4.27
CA PHE A 25 5.68 0.63 5.54
C PHE A 25 6.76 -0.44 5.59
N GLY A 26 7.35 -0.67 6.76
CA GLY A 26 8.33 -1.74 6.96
C GLY A 26 9.69 -1.46 6.32
N SER A 27 10.46 -2.52 6.10
CA SER A 27 11.84 -2.43 5.64
C SER A 27 11.97 -2.05 4.16
N THR A 28 10.92 -2.29 3.38
CA THR A 28 10.82 -1.96 1.95
C THR A 28 11.04 -0.49 1.66
N LEU A 29 10.61 0.41 2.57
CA LEU A 29 10.85 1.85 2.46
C LEU A 29 12.34 2.21 2.38
N ARG A 30 13.22 1.37 2.92
CA ARG A 30 14.67 1.55 2.91
C ARG A 30 15.36 0.77 1.80
N GLY A 31 14.62 0.08 0.94
CA GLY A 31 15.15 -0.83 -0.08
C GLY A 31 15.80 -2.08 0.52
N ILE A 32 15.46 -2.43 1.77
CA ILE A 32 15.99 -3.58 2.48
C ILE A 32 14.84 -4.57 2.71
N GLY A 33 15.01 -5.80 2.25
CA GLY A 33 13.98 -6.84 2.34
C GLY A 33 13.38 -7.19 0.99
N GLU A 34 12.95 -8.45 0.86
CA GLU A 34 12.30 -8.96 -0.34
C GLU A 34 10.82 -8.62 -0.33
N ASP A 35 10.14 -8.70 0.83
CA ASP A 35 8.71 -8.41 0.95
C ASP A 35 8.40 -6.90 0.91
N ILE A 36 7.25 -6.57 0.30
CA ILE A 36 6.73 -5.22 0.13
C ILE A 36 5.48 -5.07 1.01
N ASP A 37 5.63 -4.40 2.15
CA ASP A 37 4.52 -4.19 3.09
C ASP A 37 3.63 -3.02 2.66
N ILE A 38 2.36 -3.31 2.36
CA ILE A 38 1.33 -2.35 1.95
C ILE A 38 0.21 -2.31 2.99
N LEU A 39 -0.17 -1.12 3.42
CA LEU A 39 -1.34 -0.90 4.27
C LEU A 39 -2.45 -0.25 3.44
N ILE A 40 -3.64 -0.84 3.50
CA ILE A 40 -4.87 -0.29 2.93
C ILE A 40 -5.85 0.00 4.06
N VAL A 41 -6.26 1.26 4.19
CA VAL A 41 -7.27 1.70 5.17
C VAL A 41 -8.54 2.14 4.45
N GLY A 42 -9.66 1.53 4.80
CA GLY A 42 -10.97 1.93 4.29
C GLY A 42 -12.08 0.97 4.68
N LEU A 43 -13.30 1.30 4.27
CA LEU A 43 -14.47 0.47 4.56
C LEU A 43 -14.45 -0.83 3.76
N GLY A 44 -15.02 -1.88 4.33
CA GLY A 44 -15.26 -3.13 3.62
C GLY A 44 -16.36 -3.01 2.56
N GLY A 45 -16.67 -4.14 1.91
CA GLY A 45 -17.72 -4.25 0.89
C GLY A 45 -17.16 -4.53 -0.50
N ASP A 46 -17.95 -4.21 -1.53
CA ASP A 46 -17.65 -4.58 -2.91
C ASP A 46 -16.40 -3.86 -3.44
N ALA A 47 -16.20 -2.60 -3.07
CA ALA A 47 -15.01 -1.83 -3.42
C ALA A 47 -13.72 -2.48 -2.87
N LEU A 48 -13.75 -2.96 -1.62
CA LEU A 48 -12.60 -3.65 -1.02
C LEU A 48 -12.37 -5.01 -1.68
N SER A 49 -13.45 -5.73 -2.01
CA SER A 49 -13.36 -7.01 -2.72
C SER A 49 -12.77 -6.84 -4.11
N GLN A 50 -13.11 -5.75 -4.81
CA GLN A 50 -12.51 -5.39 -6.10
C GLN A 50 -11.02 -5.04 -5.94
N LEU A 51 -10.67 -4.19 -4.97
CA LEU A 51 -9.27 -3.85 -4.72
C LEU A 51 -8.43 -5.08 -4.39
N LYS A 52 -8.94 -6.02 -3.57
CA LYS A 52 -8.24 -7.27 -3.27
C LYS A 52 -7.89 -8.08 -4.52
N ARG A 53 -8.79 -8.13 -5.51
CA ARG A 53 -8.52 -8.80 -6.79
C ARG A 53 -7.44 -8.09 -7.61
N GLU A 54 -7.53 -6.76 -7.70
CA GLU A 54 -6.53 -5.95 -8.41
C GLU A 54 -5.15 -6.11 -7.78
N MET A 55 -5.07 -6.02 -6.45
CA MET A 55 -3.82 -6.17 -5.71
C MET A 55 -3.26 -7.60 -5.80
N GLN A 56 -4.11 -8.62 -5.82
CA GLN A 56 -3.67 -10.00 -6.04
C GLN A 56 -3.04 -10.17 -7.41
N ALA A 57 -3.64 -9.61 -8.46
CA ALA A 57 -3.08 -9.63 -9.81
C ALA A 57 -1.76 -8.85 -9.89
N ALA A 58 -1.69 -7.65 -9.28
CA ALA A 58 -0.44 -6.88 -9.20
C ALA A 58 0.65 -7.61 -8.40
N GLY A 59 0.26 -8.41 -7.41
CA GLY A 59 1.13 -9.24 -6.58
C GLY A 59 1.67 -10.50 -7.26
N GLU A 60 1.21 -10.88 -8.45
CA GLU A 60 1.78 -12.05 -9.15
C GLU A 60 3.25 -11.84 -9.54
N CYS A 61 3.66 -10.58 -9.74
CA CYS A 61 5.01 -10.19 -10.12
C CYS A 61 5.78 -9.47 -9.00
N LEU A 62 5.16 -9.33 -7.81
CA LEU A 62 5.70 -8.56 -6.69
C LEU A 62 5.47 -9.31 -5.38
N PRO A 63 6.47 -9.40 -4.49
CA PRO A 63 6.32 -10.01 -3.17
C PRO A 63 5.52 -9.11 -2.22
N LEU A 64 4.23 -8.89 -2.52
CA LEU A 64 3.36 -8.00 -1.75
C LEU A 64 2.83 -8.69 -0.49
N HIS A 65 2.99 -8.02 0.64
CA HIS A 65 2.31 -8.35 1.88
C HIS A 65 1.34 -7.23 2.23
N ILE A 66 0.03 -7.54 2.19
CA ILE A 66 -1.01 -6.50 2.27
C ILE A 66 -1.80 -6.64 3.57
N LEU A 67 -1.77 -5.57 4.36
CA LEU A 67 -2.55 -5.39 5.55
C LEU A 67 -3.77 -4.53 5.24
N TYR A 68 -4.96 -5.02 5.57
CA TYR A 68 -6.22 -4.28 5.44
C TYR A 68 -6.73 -3.90 6.81
N MET A 69 -7.10 -2.63 6.99
CA MET A 69 -7.68 -2.11 8.23
C MET A 69 -8.91 -1.27 7.96
N GLN A 70 -9.88 -1.34 8.87
CA GLN A 70 -10.93 -0.34 8.95
C GLN A 70 -10.37 0.98 9.49
N PRO A 71 -10.97 2.14 9.15
CA PRO A 71 -10.54 3.43 9.69
C PRO A 71 -10.58 3.49 11.22
N SER A 72 -11.51 2.77 11.87
CA SER A 72 -11.56 2.64 13.33
C SER A 72 -10.36 1.91 13.90
N GLU A 73 -9.92 0.82 13.26
CA GLU A 73 -8.79 0.00 13.69
C GLU A 73 -7.47 0.77 13.53
N ALA A 74 -7.28 1.43 12.39
CA ALA A 74 -6.09 2.24 12.12
C ALA A 74 -5.94 3.39 13.14
N ARG A 75 -7.06 4.03 13.52
CA ARG A 75 -7.07 5.07 14.58
C ARG A 75 -6.84 4.49 15.96
N HIS A 76 -7.46 3.36 16.30
CA HIS A 76 -7.32 2.76 17.63
C HIS A 76 -5.89 2.30 17.92
N THR A 77 -5.17 1.86 16.89
CA THR A 77 -3.81 1.34 17.00
C THR A 77 -2.72 2.39 16.72
N ASP A 78 -3.11 3.57 16.25
CA ASP A 78 -2.23 4.61 15.70
C ASP A 78 -1.22 4.05 14.68
N PHE A 79 -1.60 3.01 13.93
CA PHE A 79 -0.66 2.21 13.14
C PHE A 79 0.14 3.05 12.14
N VAL A 80 -0.55 3.93 11.41
CA VAL A 80 0.06 4.81 10.39
C VAL A 80 1.22 5.62 10.97
N THR A 81 1.00 6.22 12.14
CA THR A 81 2.01 7.02 12.84
C THR A 81 3.10 6.14 13.45
N ARG A 82 2.71 5.03 14.09
CA ARG A 82 3.62 4.15 14.84
C ARG A 82 4.62 3.45 13.92
N GLU A 83 4.13 2.93 12.79
CA GLU A 83 4.94 2.21 11.80
C GLU A 83 5.54 3.14 10.74
N LYS A 84 5.33 4.46 10.86
CA LYS A 84 5.87 5.50 9.96
C LYS A 84 5.49 5.22 8.50
N CYS A 85 4.23 4.86 8.28
CA CYS A 85 3.67 4.59 6.97
C CYS A 85 3.83 5.81 6.06
N VAL A 86 4.24 5.59 4.80
CA VAL A 86 4.37 6.63 3.78
C VAL A 86 3.30 6.44 2.71
N PRO A 87 2.51 7.46 2.37
CA PRO A 87 1.48 7.34 1.35
C PRO A 87 2.04 6.90 -0.01
N LEU A 88 1.36 5.98 -0.69
CA LEU A 88 1.80 5.51 -2.02
C LEU A 88 1.88 6.66 -3.03
N ALA A 89 0.91 7.57 -2.99
CA ALA A 89 0.93 8.76 -3.86
C ALA A 89 2.18 9.63 -3.65
N GLN A 90 2.67 9.73 -2.41
CA GLN A 90 3.89 10.47 -2.11
C GLN A 90 5.13 9.75 -2.63
N LEU A 91 5.19 8.43 -2.48
CA LEU A 91 6.31 7.61 -2.96
C LEU A 91 6.43 7.62 -4.49
N ALA A 92 5.31 7.59 -5.20
CA ALA A 92 5.28 7.61 -6.66
C ALA A 92 5.79 8.92 -7.27
N ILE A 93 5.75 10.02 -6.51
CA ILE A 93 6.18 11.37 -6.93
C ILE A 93 7.63 11.66 -6.52
N ALA A 94 8.20 10.89 -5.57
CA ALA A 94 9.51 11.18 -5.02
C ALA A 94 10.60 11.17 -6.11
N PRO A 95 11.47 12.20 -6.18
CA PRO A 95 12.54 12.25 -7.16
C PRO A 95 13.51 11.09 -6.92
N ARG A 96 13.98 10.48 -8.02
CA ARG A 96 15.05 9.48 -7.99
C ARG A 96 16.30 10.14 -7.38
N SER A 97 16.57 9.90 -6.11
CA SER A 97 17.80 10.29 -5.42
C SER A 97 18.97 9.46 -5.89
#